data_AF-A0A0R1QL66-F1
#
_entry.id   AF-A0A0R1QL66-F1
#
_cell.length_a   1.000
_cell.length_b   1.000
_cell.length_c   1.000
_cell.angle_alpha   90.00
_cell.angle_beta   90.00
_cell.angle_gamma   90.00
#
_symmetry.space_group_name_H-M   'P 1'
#
loop_
_entity.id
_entity.type
_entity.pdbx_description
1 polymer ?
#
loop_
_entity_poly.entity_id
_entity_poly.type
_entity_poly.pdbx_seq_one_letter_code
_entity_poly.pdbx_strand_id
1 'polypeptide(L)'
;MYHNISFSKKMMMKAQYSKNLTIADFIVILVAAGISWLLFTRFVSPFLQALAPIETAVITYLMLSPSSVYDKKNYQVLMQIVRKSRRTYHAIQRPVYQFHEEKEGARHGRI
;
A
#
# COMPACT_ATOMS: atom_id res chain seq x y z
N MET A 1 11.16 -5.27 19.22
CA MET A 1 10.37 -6.51 19.08
C MET A 1 8.99 -6.16 18.55
N TYR A 2 8.68 -6.49 17.30
CA TYR A 2 7.32 -6.32 16.75
C TYR A 2 6.50 -7.57 17.06
N HIS A 3 5.40 -7.40 17.80
CA HIS A 3 4.44 -8.47 18.07
C HIS A 3 3.62 -8.70 16.79
N ASN A 4 3.85 -9.83 16.11
CA ASN A 4 3.11 -10.19 14.91
C ASN A 4 1.87 -10.98 15.35
N ILE A 5 0.76 -10.27 15.54
CA ILE A 5 -0.51 -10.89 15.98
C ILE A 5 -1.12 -11.56 14.74
N SER A 6 -1.09 -12.89 14.70
CA SER A 6 -1.68 -13.68 13.61
C SER A 6 -3.21 -13.63 13.71
N PHE A 7 -3.84 -12.69 13.02
CA PHE A 7 -5.31 -12.65 12.93
C PHE A 7 -5.85 -13.79 12.05
N SER A 8 -6.95 -14.40 12.47
CA SER A 8 -7.66 -15.40 11.66
C SER A 8 -8.12 -14.76 10.34
N LYS A 9 -7.82 -15.42 9.21
CA LYS A 9 -8.21 -14.96 7.85
C LYS A 9 -9.67 -14.51 7.76
N LYS A 10 -10.57 -15.19 8.49
CA LYS A 10 -12.01 -14.86 8.52
C LYS A 10 -12.30 -13.50 9.19
N MET A 11 -11.58 -13.16 10.24
CA MET A 11 -11.73 -11.84 10.90
C MET A 11 -11.15 -10.72 10.03
N MET A 12 -10.03 -10.99 9.34
CA MET A 12 -9.43 -10.04 8.41
C MET A 12 -10.36 -9.70 7.26
N MET A 13 -11.00 -10.70 6.65
CA MET A 13 -11.99 -10.46 5.60
C MET A 13 -13.19 -9.67 6.12
N LYS A 14 -13.70 -9.97 7.31
CA LYS A 14 -14.87 -9.28 7.87
C LYS A 14 -14.59 -7.79 8.16
N ALA A 15 -13.37 -7.45 8.60
CA ALA A 15 -12.94 -6.07 8.81
C ALA A 15 -12.71 -5.32 7.48
N GLN A 16 -12.19 -6.00 6.44
CA GLN A 16 -11.94 -5.42 5.11
C GLN A 16 -13.22 -4.91 4.43
N TYR A 17 -14.37 -5.53 4.69
CA TYR A 17 -15.68 -5.08 4.19
C TYR A 17 -16.40 -4.16 5.20
N SER A 18 -15.65 -3.27 5.85
CA SER A 18 -16.18 -2.18 6.66
C SER A 18 -17.32 -1.47 5.92
N LYS A 19 -18.50 -1.40 6.55
CA LYS A 19 -19.76 -0.91 5.93
C LYS A 19 -19.82 0.60 5.72
N ASN A 20 -18.85 1.36 6.23
CA ASN A 20 -18.96 2.82 6.29
C ASN A 20 -18.15 3.46 5.15
N LEU A 21 -18.82 4.20 4.27
CA LEU A 21 -18.15 5.12 3.35
C LEU A 21 -17.60 6.31 4.14
N THR A 22 -16.33 6.62 3.90
CA THR A 22 -15.64 7.76 4.50
C THR A 22 -15.67 8.97 3.56
N ILE A 23 -15.42 10.17 4.09
CA ILE A 23 -15.32 11.40 3.27
C ILE A 23 -14.23 11.27 2.20
N ALA A 24 -13.13 10.58 2.51
CA ALA A 24 -12.07 10.32 1.53
C ALA A 24 -12.59 9.48 0.35
N ASP A 25 -13.46 8.50 0.60
CA ASP A 25 -14.07 7.69 -0.45
C ASP A 25 -14.98 8.53 -1.36
N PHE A 26 -15.71 9.49 -0.79
CA PHE A 26 -16.50 10.45 -1.56
C PHE A 26 -15.63 11.31 -2.49
N ILE A 27 -14.50 11.79 -1.99
CA ILE A 27 -13.53 12.54 -2.81
C ILE A 27 -12.98 11.66 -3.93
N VAL A 28 -12.65 10.39 -3.65
CA VAL A 28 -12.17 9.46 -4.70
C VAL A 28 -13.24 9.25 -5.78
N ILE A 29 -14.51 9.10 -5.41
CA ILE A 29 -15.62 8.99 -6.37
C ILE A 29 -15.71 10.26 -7.23
N LEU A 30 -15.66 11.44 -6.62
CA LEU A 30 -15.71 12.71 -7.34
C LEU A 30 -14.53 12.89 -8.31
N VAL A 31 -13.31 12.55 -7.86
CA VAL A 31 -12.12 12.63 -8.70
C VAL A 31 -12.19 11.63 -9.86
N ALA A 32 -12.62 10.40 -9.61
CA ALA A 32 -12.80 9.40 -10.65
C ALA A 32 -13.83 9.87 -11.70
N ALA A 33 -14.98 10.38 -11.26
CA ALA A 33 -16.00 10.92 -12.16
C ALA A 33 -15.51 12.15 -12.94
N GLY A 34 -14.78 13.06 -12.29
CA GLY A 34 -14.22 14.25 -12.92
C GLY A 34 -13.17 13.92 -13.99
N ILE A 35 -12.27 12.98 -13.69
CA ILE A 35 -11.25 12.51 -14.65
C ILE A 35 -11.91 11.82 -15.83
N SER A 36 -12.84 10.89 -15.58
CA SER A 36 -13.59 10.22 -16.65
C SER A 36 -14.31 11.23 -17.54
N TRP A 37 -15.01 12.21 -16.96
CA TRP A 37 -15.70 13.25 -17.73
C TRP A 37 -14.73 14.04 -18.62
N LEU A 38 -13.58 14.47 -18.08
CA LEU A 38 -12.57 15.20 -18.85
C LEU A 38 -11.97 14.36 -19.98
N LEU A 39 -11.68 13.08 -19.73
CA LEU A 39 -11.11 12.19 -20.74
C LEU A 39 -12.12 11.90 -21.86
N PHE A 40 -13.38 11.62 -21.53
CA PHE A 40 -14.41 11.35 -22.53
C PHE A 40 -14.79 12.57 -23.36
N THR A 41 -14.92 13.74 -22.73
CA THR A 41 -15.25 14.97 -23.45
C THR A 41 -14.14 15.41 -24.41
N ARG A 42 -12.87 15.13 -24.09
CA ARG A 42 -11.74 15.59 -24.90
C ARG A 42 -11.26 14.60 -25.96
N PHE A 43 -11.31 13.31 -25.67
CA PHE A 43 -10.63 12.29 -26.48
C PHE A 43 -11.57 11.24 -27.08
N VAL A 44 -12.85 11.21 -26.69
CA VAL A 44 -13.76 10.12 -27.06
C VAL A 44 -14.89 10.62 -27.96
N SER A 45 -15.13 9.89 -29.05
CA SER A 45 -16.23 10.14 -29.99
C SER A 45 -17.58 10.18 -29.26
N PRO A 46 -18.54 11.04 -29.68
CA PRO A 46 -19.88 11.11 -29.09
C PRO A 46 -20.58 9.75 -28.94
N PHE A 47 -20.32 8.83 -29.87
CA PHE A 47 -20.91 7.49 -29.85
C PHE A 47 -20.42 6.63 -28.67
N LEU A 48 -19.18 6.86 -28.21
CA LEU A 48 -18.57 6.13 -27.11
C LEU A 48 -18.78 6.80 -25.75
N GLN A 49 -19.32 8.03 -25.70
CA GLN A 49 -19.63 8.73 -24.45
C GLN A 49 -20.64 7.97 -23.58
N ALA A 50 -21.51 7.17 -24.20
CA ALA A 50 -22.44 6.29 -23.48
C ALA A 50 -21.73 5.24 -22.59
N LEU A 51 -20.45 4.94 -22.86
CA LEU A 51 -19.63 4.02 -22.04
C LEU A 51 -18.96 4.71 -20.85
N ALA A 52 -18.91 6.04 -20.80
CA ALA A 52 -18.27 6.79 -19.72
C ALA A 52 -18.79 6.44 -18.32
N PRO A 53 -20.12 6.24 -18.11
CA PRO A 53 -20.64 5.84 -16.80
C PRO A 53 -20.16 4.44 -16.39
N ILE A 54 -20.05 3.52 -17.36
CA ILE A 54 -19.59 2.15 -17.12
C ILE A 54 -18.11 2.17 -16.71
N GLU A 55 -17.27 2.89 -17.45
CA GLU A 55 -15.85 3.04 -17.08
C GLU A 55 -15.70 3.66 -15.69
N THR A 56 -16.44 4.74 -15.41
CA THR A 56 -16.40 5.41 -14.10
C THR A 56 -16.80 4.47 -12.97
N ALA A 57 -17.84 3.65 -13.17
CA ALA A 57 -18.26 2.66 -12.19
C ALA A 57 -17.17 1.60 -11.95
N VAL A 58 -16.53 1.11 -13.03
CA VAL A 58 -15.44 0.14 -12.95
C VAL A 58 -14.23 0.71 -12.18
N ILE A 59 -13.78 1.92 -12.53
CA ILE A 59 -12.65 2.57 -11.86
C ILE A 59 -12.95 2.81 -10.38
N THR A 60 -14.15 3.32 -10.09
CA THR A 60 -14.59 3.58 -8.71
C THR A 60 -14.64 2.30 -7.89
N TYR A 61 -15.20 1.22 -8.47
CA TYR A 61 -15.22 -0.08 -7.83
C TYR A 61 -13.80 -0.58 -7.52
N LEU A 62 -12.90 -0.53 -8.49
CA LEU A 62 -11.50 -0.94 -8.30
C LEU A 62 -10.80 -0.12 -7.21
N MET A 63 -11.01 1.19 -7.16
CA MET A 63 -10.42 2.09 -6.16
C MET A 63 -10.92 1.82 -4.74
N LEU A 64 -12.23 1.62 -4.59
CA LEU A 64 -12.88 1.41 -3.28
C LEU A 64 -12.84 -0.04 -2.80
N SER A 65 -12.58 -0.98 -3.71
CA SER A 65 -12.44 -2.39 -3.35
C SER A 65 -11.35 -2.60 -2.31
N PRO A 66 -11.56 -3.55 -1.39
CA PRO A 66 -10.60 -3.82 -0.35
C PRO A 66 -9.31 -4.39 -0.94
N SER A 67 -8.17 -3.85 -0.53
CA SER A 67 -6.85 -4.31 -1.00
C SER A 67 -6.40 -5.57 -0.25
N SER A 68 -5.36 -6.24 -0.73
CA SER A 68 -4.74 -7.37 -0.01
C SER A 68 -4.06 -6.96 1.31
N VAL A 69 -3.96 -5.66 1.58
CA VAL A 69 -3.42 -5.11 2.83
C VAL A 69 -4.56 -4.90 3.81
N TYR A 70 -4.39 -5.43 5.03
CA TYR A 70 -5.40 -5.37 6.10
C TYR A 70 -5.91 -3.94 6.32
N ASP A 71 -7.25 -3.81 6.36
CA ASP A 71 -7.99 -2.56 6.62
C ASP A 71 -7.66 -1.39 5.67
N LYS A 72 -7.19 -1.70 4.45
CA LYS A 72 -6.89 -0.69 3.43
C LYS A 72 -7.65 -0.93 2.14
N LYS A 73 -8.12 0.16 1.54
CA LYS A 73 -8.68 0.19 0.17
C LYS A 73 -7.57 0.39 -0.85
N ASN A 74 -7.81 0.00 -2.10
CA ASN A 74 -6.79 0.06 -3.16
C ASN A 74 -6.20 1.46 -3.37
N TYR A 75 -7.02 2.52 -3.32
CA TYR A 75 -6.50 3.89 -3.47
C TYR A 75 -5.52 4.29 -2.36
N GLN A 76 -5.70 3.77 -1.12
CA GLN A 76 -4.84 4.09 0.01
C GLN A 76 -3.47 3.43 -0.14
N VAL A 77 -3.43 2.21 -0.69
CA VAL A 77 -2.20 1.51 -1.03
C VAL A 77 -1.49 2.21 -2.20
N LEU A 78 -2.24 2.63 -3.22
CA LEU A 78 -1.69 3.38 -4.35
C LEU A 78 -1.03 4.69 -3.87
N MET A 79 -1.70 5.44 -3.00
CA MET A 79 -1.15 6.66 -2.41
C MET A 79 0.11 6.40 -1.58
N GLN A 80 0.20 5.26 -0.89
CA GLN A 80 1.43 4.87 -0.20
C GLN A 80 2.58 4.61 -1.17
N ILE A 81 2.31 3.97 -2.31
CA ILE A 81 3.31 3.74 -3.36
C ILE A 81 3.77 5.08 -3.95
N VAL A 82 2.83 5.96 -4.30
CA VAL A 82 3.12 7.29 -4.88
C VAL A 82 3.92 8.16 -3.91
N ARG A 83 3.57 8.15 -2.61
CA ARG A 83 4.26 8.92 -1.56
C ARG A 83 5.53 8.25 -1.05
N LYS A 84 5.82 7.01 -1.45
CA LYS A 84 7.02 6.30 -1.00
C LYS A 84 8.24 7.03 -1.53
N SER A 85 9.00 7.64 -0.62
CA SER A 85 10.28 8.28 -0.96
C SER A 85 11.20 7.25 -1.60
N ARG A 86 11.75 7.59 -2.79
CA ARG A 86 12.76 6.79 -3.49
C ARG A 86 14.12 6.90 -2.81
N ARG A 87 14.19 6.68 -1.49
CA ARG A 87 15.49 6.60 -0.82
C ARG A 87 16.21 5.37 -1.36
N THR A 88 17.33 5.61 -2.04
CA THR A 88 18.33 4.59 -2.33
C THR A 88 18.73 4.02 -0.97
N TYR A 89 18.41 2.75 -0.71
CA TYR A 89 18.95 2.07 0.44
C TYR A 89 20.46 2.05 0.22
N HIS A 90 21.21 2.85 0.97
CA HIS A 90 22.62 2.53 1.13
C HIS A 90 22.64 1.16 1.78
N ALA A 91 23.21 0.20 1.05
CA ALA A 91 23.49 -1.12 1.61
C ALA A 91 24.17 -0.86 2.95
N ILE A 92 23.54 -1.33 4.02
CA ILE A 92 24.16 -1.37 5.34
C ILE A 92 25.51 -2.04 5.09
N GLN A 93 26.60 -1.29 5.18
CA GLN A 93 27.93 -1.88 5.23
C GLN A 93 27.83 -2.85 6.41
N ARG A 94 27.84 -4.15 6.09
CA ARG A 94 27.82 -5.18 7.13
C ARG A 94 28.97 -4.81 8.07
N PRO A 95 28.74 -4.66 9.39
CA PRO A 95 29.87 -4.60 10.29
C PRO A 95 30.63 -5.90 10.03
N VAL A 96 31.85 -5.76 9.51
CA VAL A 96 32.78 -6.87 9.36
C VAL A 96 32.80 -7.54 10.72
N TYR A 97 32.47 -8.84 10.73
CA TYR A 97 32.49 -9.70 11.89
C TYR A 97 33.78 -9.47 12.69
N GLN A 98 33.72 -8.64 13.74
CA GLN A 98 34.69 -8.64 14.82
C GLN A 98 34.23 -9.68 15.83
N PHE A 99 34.30 -10.94 15.43
CA PHE A 99 34.36 -12.06 16.36
C PHE A 99 35.48 -12.97 15.88
N HIS A 100 36.35 -13.36 16.81
CA HIS A 100 37.68 -13.98 16.67
C HIS A 100 38.76 -12.93 16.39
N GLU A 101 39.70 -12.60 17.29
CA GLU A 101 40.33 -13.26 18.45
C GLU A 101 40.68 -12.11 19.43
N GLU A 102 40.37 -12.15 20.73
CA GLU A 102 41.39 -12.30 21.78
C GLU A 102 40.70 -12.43 23.16
N LYS A 103 39.77 -13.39 23.29
CA LYS A 103 39.30 -13.87 24.60
C LYS A 103 39.93 -15.22 24.97
N GLU A 104 41.14 -15.48 24.47
CA GLU A 104 41.92 -16.68 24.81
C GLU A 104 43.28 -16.38 25.48
N GLY A 105 43.68 -15.12 25.66
CA GLY A 105 44.94 -14.76 26.32
C GLY A 105 44.89 -14.56 27.84
N ALA A 106 43.72 -14.38 28.46
CA ALA A 106 43.61 -13.98 29.87
C ALA A 106 43.33 -15.13 30.85
N ARG A 107 43.63 -16.39 30.49
CA ARG A 107 43.45 -17.55 31.36
C ARG A 107 44.69 -18.39 31.64
N HIS A 108 45.89 -18.00 31.21
CA HIS A 108 47.14 -18.65 31.64
C HIS A 108 48.17 -17.60 32.05
N GLY A 109 48.36 -17.47 33.37
CA GLY A 109 49.32 -16.54 33.96
C GLY A 109 49.13 -16.35 35.47
N ARG A 110 49.05 -17.45 36.24
CA ARG A 110 49.50 -17.44 37.64
C ARG A 110 50.94 -17.90 37.64
N ILE A 111 51.87 -17.00 37.95
CA ILE A 111 52.98 -17.22 38.90
C ILE A 111 53.23 -15.87 39.56
#